data_AF-A0A8B8HUP7-F1
#
_entry.id   AF-A0A8B8HUP7-F1
#
_cell.length_a   1.000
_cell.length_b   1.000
_cell.length_c   1.000
_cell.angle_alpha   90.00
_cell.angle_beta   90.00
_cell.angle_gamma   90.00
#
_symmetry.space_group_name_H-M   'P 1'
#
loop_
_entity.id
_entity.type
_entity.pdbx_description
1 polymer ?
#
loop_
_entity_poly.entity_id
_entity_poly.type
_entity_poly.pdbx_seq_one_letter_code
_entity_poly.pdbx_strand_id
1 'polypeptide(L)'
;MDLSVDEFIEGLFSKEAFEQPSDTKKPEDLEMRIPEWFDEKQFNQARRFYWDNCFQFTSSMLLGLVAVFAIPSILRVLVGSRRSSSTYTAYKRYLSTLLHTVSWFENELKPGSTSWKSLLAVRNRHVRASLAANVKGQGIVSQRDLALTQFGFIGLSLLKTDSFGIRQMEDGDWEAYNHFWRVIGHAIGIEDRYNICRADVQQTRRVCRALLERVYAPSLERVPEHFEHMARVMLDGMWSVNPTVHVDAMLYWTRYLCEVPGFVYTESDRIDLQRRIREKSNGNSDDIGVDTTSLLTAEPLIELPKAPPRLLYLRDYDSIDTIPVYKKLPLAARYKMALNAIIAVFYGSYVGRLYLNLNFRFSLLLMKYFPYVAFFRFGVLASYVRIFSEDPTDDEEPKPNAEYYKERPPLPLYKELLSLLW
;
A
#
# COMPACT_ATOMS: atom_id res chain seq x y z
N MET A 1 10.42 -28.02 -6.26
CA MET A 1 10.90 -27.57 -7.58
C MET A 1 10.71 -26.07 -7.59
N ASP A 2 11.77 -25.28 -7.77
CA ASP A 2 11.65 -23.82 -7.77
C ASP A 2 10.95 -23.38 -9.05
N LEU A 3 9.68 -22.98 -8.95
CA LEU A 3 8.91 -22.43 -10.06
C LEU A 3 9.62 -21.21 -10.64
N SER A 4 9.68 -21.10 -11.95
CA SER A 4 10.01 -19.83 -12.61
C SER A 4 9.03 -18.73 -12.20
N VAL A 5 9.41 -17.47 -12.47
CA VAL A 5 8.54 -16.33 -12.15
C VAL A 5 7.23 -16.41 -12.94
N ASP A 6 7.29 -16.81 -14.21
CA ASP A 6 6.12 -16.92 -15.07
C ASP A 6 5.17 -18.04 -14.59
N GLU A 7 5.69 -19.23 -14.29
CA GLU A 7 4.89 -20.33 -13.72
C GLU A 7 4.24 -19.94 -12.39
N PHE A 8 4.94 -19.18 -11.54
CA PHE A 8 4.36 -18.66 -10.30
C PHE A 8 3.22 -17.68 -10.57
N ILE A 9 3.42 -16.74 -11.50
CA ILE A 9 2.40 -15.75 -11.85
C ILE A 9 1.19 -16.45 -12.47
N GLU A 10 1.38 -17.41 -13.36
CA GLU A 10 0.29 -18.23 -13.92
C GLU A 10 -0.48 -18.98 -12.81
N GLY A 11 0.23 -19.60 -11.87
CA GLY A 11 -0.38 -20.26 -10.71
C GLY A 11 -1.19 -19.30 -9.84
N LEU A 12 -0.63 -18.12 -9.52
CA LEU A 12 -1.27 -17.11 -8.69
C LEU A 12 -2.51 -16.47 -9.35
N PHE A 13 -2.53 -16.37 -10.68
CA PHE A 13 -3.66 -15.84 -11.45
C PHE A 13 -4.59 -16.92 -12.00
N SER A 14 -4.36 -18.19 -11.64
CA SER A 14 -5.27 -19.29 -11.94
C SER A 14 -6.65 -19.08 -11.32
N LYS A 15 -7.64 -19.75 -11.90
CA LYS A 15 -9.01 -19.80 -11.34
C LYS A 15 -9.01 -20.35 -9.92
N GLU A 16 -8.19 -21.38 -9.65
CA GLU A 16 -8.05 -21.99 -8.32
C GLU A 16 -7.61 -20.96 -7.28
N ALA A 17 -6.54 -20.21 -7.54
CA ALA A 17 -6.03 -19.20 -6.60
C ALA A 17 -7.05 -18.09 -6.27
N PHE A 18 -7.93 -17.76 -7.22
CA PHE A 18 -8.97 -16.75 -7.05
C PHE A 18 -10.21 -17.26 -6.32
N GLU A 19 -10.61 -18.51 -6.55
CA GLU A 19 -11.81 -19.09 -5.94
C GLU A 19 -11.51 -19.78 -4.60
N GLN A 20 -10.24 -20.08 -4.33
CA GLN A 20 -9.84 -20.70 -3.07
C GLN A 20 -9.78 -19.65 -1.95
N PRO A 21 -10.51 -19.87 -0.83
CA PRO A 21 -10.45 -18.96 0.31
C PRO A 21 -9.07 -19.00 0.99
N SER A 22 -8.74 -17.90 1.65
CA SER A 22 -7.56 -17.75 2.50
C SER A 22 -7.42 -18.84 3.57
N ASP A 23 -8.54 -19.35 4.06
CA ASP A 23 -8.58 -20.55 4.90
C ASP A 23 -9.89 -21.29 4.70
N THR A 24 -9.87 -22.60 4.93
CA THR A 24 -11.05 -23.46 4.86
C THR A 24 -11.56 -23.87 6.24
N LYS A 25 -10.74 -23.69 7.28
CA LYS A 25 -11.13 -23.99 8.66
C LYS A 25 -12.01 -22.90 9.25
N LYS A 26 -12.82 -23.27 10.24
CA LYS A 26 -13.57 -22.31 11.03
C LYS A 26 -12.61 -21.51 11.93
N PRO A 27 -12.94 -20.24 12.26
CA PRO A 27 -12.16 -19.39 13.17
C PRO A 27 -11.65 -20.11 14.44
N GLU A 28 -12.53 -20.86 15.10
CA GLU A 28 -12.26 -21.62 16.33
C GLU A 28 -11.28 -22.79 16.15
N ASP A 29 -11.15 -23.31 14.93
CA ASP A 29 -10.31 -24.47 14.59
C ASP A 29 -8.97 -24.06 13.95
N LEU A 30 -8.72 -22.75 13.83
CA LEU A 30 -7.48 -22.23 13.25
C LEU A 30 -6.30 -22.51 14.17
N GLU A 31 -5.34 -23.25 13.63
CA GLU A 31 -4.07 -23.54 14.26
C GLU A 31 -2.95 -22.93 13.40
N MET A 32 -2.11 -22.09 14.00
CA MET A 32 -0.92 -21.59 13.32
C MET A 32 0.21 -22.60 13.47
N ARG A 33 0.86 -22.91 12.36
CA ARG A 33 2.04 -23.78 12.32
C ARG A 33 3.22 -22.97 11.85
N ILE A 34 4.37 -23.26 12.46
CA ILE A 34 5.65 -22.72 11.99
C ILE A 34 6.10 -23.60 10.82
N PRO A 35 6.45 -23.02 9.66
CA PRO A 35 6.89 -23.81 8.52
C PRO A 35 8.23 -24.49 8.81
N GLU A 36 8.47 -25.66 8.21
CA GLU A 36 9.73 -26.42 8.40
C GLU A 36 10.97 -25.63 7.97
N TRP A 37 10.82 -24.73 7.01
CA TRP A 37 11.87 -23.86 6.50
C TRP A 37 12.06 -22.57 7.34
N PHE A 38 11.39 -22.43 8.49
CA PHE A 38 11.56 -21.28 9.39
C PHE A 38 12.98 -21.19 9.95
N ASP A 39 13.58 -20.00 9.82
CA ASP A 39 14.89 -19.67 10.36
C ASP A 39 14.74 -18.51 11.36
N GLU A 40 14.83 -18.84 12.65
CA GLU A 40 14.69 -17.86 13.74
C GLU A 40 15.76 -16.76 13.68
N LYS A 41 16.96 -17.05 13.19
CA LYS A 41 18.02 -16.04 13.06
C LYS A 41 17.68 -15.04 11.96
N GLN A 42 17.30 -15.51 10.78
CA GLN A 42 16.85 -14.64 9.69
C GLN A 42 15.60 -13.83 10.10
N PHE A 43 14.63 -14.48 10.75
CA PHE A 43 13.45 -13.79 11.25
C PHE A 43 13.80 -12.64 12.21
N ASN A 44 14.74 -12.86 13.13
CA ASN A 44 15.18 -11.82 14.08
C ASN A 44 16.06 -10.75 13.44
N GLN A 45 16.90 -11.10 12.46
CA GLN A 45 17.65 -10.13 11.67
C GLN A 45 16.70 -9.19 10.91
N ALA A 46 15.61 -9.70 10.34
CA ALA A 46 14.59 -8.89 9.70
C ALA A 46 13.91 -7.92 10.67
N ARG A 47 13.66 -8.35 11.91
CA ARG A 47 13.11 -7.50 12.97
C ARG A 47 14.04 -6.33 13.30
N ARG A 48 15.33 -6.60 13.45
CA ARG A 48 16.37 -5.57 13.60
C ARG A 48 16.38 -4.63 12.39
N PHE A 49 16.45 -5.18 11.18
CA PHE A 49 16.51 -4.41 9.95
C PHE A 49 15.28 -3.51 9.74
N TYR A 50 14.08 -3.98 10.09
CA TYR A 50 12.89 -3.15 10.13
C TYR A 50 13.07 -1.98 11.11
N TRP A 51 13.55 -2.22 12.33
CA TRP A 51 13.74 -1.15 13.31
C TRP A 51 14.84 -0.15 12.93
N ASP A 52 15.85 -0.60 12.20
CA ASP A 52 16.87 0.26 11.61
C ASP A 52 16.32 1.11 10.46
N ASN A 53 15.18 0.74 9.88
CA ASN A 53 14.54 1.42 8.75
C ASN A 53 13.03 1.70 8.94
N CYS A 54 12.55 1.81 10.18
CA CYS A 54 11.12 1.63 10.48
C CYS A 54 10.22 2.73 9.91
N PHE A 55 10.71 3.97 9.87
CA PHE A 55 9.96 5.08 9.29
C PHE A 55 9.65 4.85 7.81
N GLN A 56 10.65 4.43 7.02
CA GLN A 56 10.49 4.25 5.58
C GLN A 56 9.84 2.93 5.20
N PHE A 57 10.11 1.85 5.93
CA PHE A 57 9.34 0.60 5.75
C PHE A 57 7.86 0.82 6.01
N THR A 58 7.49 1.54 7.08
CA THR A 58 6.08 1.85 7.37
C THR A 58 5.47 2.78 6.31
N SER A 59 6.23 3.77 5.83
CA SER A 59 5.78 4.67 4.77
C SER A 59 5.52 3.91 3.45
N SER A 60 6.39 2.94 3.12
CA SER A 60 6.17 2.04 1.98
C SER A 60 4.90 1.20 2.14
N MET A 61 4.61 0.68 3.34
CA MET A 61 3.38 -0.08 3.60
C MET A 61 2.12 0.77 3.43
N LEU A 62 2.16 2.05 3.85
CA LEU A 62 1.04 2.97 3.68
C LEU A 62 0.70 3.19 2.20
N LEU A 63 1.72 3.43 1.36
CA LEU A 63 1.55 3.60 -0.08
C LEU A 63 1.15 2.30 -0.77
N GLY A 64 1.69 1.16 -0.30
CA GLY A 64 1.28 -0.16 -0.78
C GLY A 64 -0.17 -0.46 -0.45
N LEU A 65 -0.69 -0.02 0.71
CA LEU A 65 -2.11 -0.14 1.04
C LEU A 65 -3.00 0.69 0.10
N VAL A 66 -2.57 1.90 -0.28
CA VAL A 66 -3.28 2.69 -1.31
C VAL A 66 -3.31 1.90 -2.62
N ALA A 67 -2.21 1.27 -3.03
CA ALA A 67 -2.18 0.44 -4.24
C ALA A 67 -3.10 -0.78 -4.14
N VAL A 68 -3.21 -1.42 -2.97
CA VAL A 68 -4.09 -2.56 -2.72
C VAL A 68 -5.58 -2.20 -2.89
N PHE A 69 -5.99 -0.97 -2.59
CA PHE A 69 -7.37 -0.52 -2.86
C PHE A 69 -7.72 -0.51 -4.35
N ALA A 70 -6.73 -0.50 -5.24
CA ALA A 70 -6.99 -0.58 -6.67
C ALA A 70 -7.42 -1.99 -7.12
N ILE A 71 -7.29 -3.02 -6.28
CA ILE A 71 -7.69 -4.39 -6.60
C ILE A 71 -9.19 -4.56 -6.34
N PRO A 72 -10.04 -4.81 -7.37
CA PRO A 72 -11.49 -4.77 -7.22
C PRO A 72 -12.07 -5.80 -6.23
N SER A 73 -11.54 -7.02 -6.21
CA SER A 73 -11.97 -8.08 -5.28
C SER A 73 -11.72 -7.68 -3.83
N ILE A 74 -10.51 -7.15 -3.55
CA ILE A 74 -10.11 -6.71 -2.23
C ILE A 74 -10.98 -5.52 -1.80
N LEU A 75 -11.07 -4.46 -2.63
CA LEU A 75 -11.82 -3.25 -2.30
C LEU A 75 -13.29 -3.56 -1.96
N ARG A 76 -13.92 -4.48 -2.69
CA ARG A 76 -15.30 -4.89 -2.46
C ARG A 76 -15.51 -5.47 -1.06
N VAL A 77 -14.59 -6.33 -0.58
CA VAL A 77 -14.62 -6.85 0.80
C VAL A 77 -14.43 -5.73 1.82
N LEU A 78 -13.50 -4.80 1.55
CA LEU A 78 -13.22 -3.68 2.46
C LEU A 78 -14.44 -2.76 2.60
N VAL A 79 -15.08 -2.38 1.49
CA VAL A 79 -16.32 -1.59 1.47
C VAL A 79 -17.45 -2.34 2.18
N GLY A 80 -17.66 -3.62 1.83
CA GLY A 80 -18.73 -4.44 2.40
C GLY A 80 -18.61 -4.71 3.91
N SER A 81 -17.41 -4.53 4.48
CA SER A 81 -17.15 -4.66 5.92
C SER A 81 -17.70 -3.51 6.75
N ARG A 82 -17.91 -2.32 6.16
CA ARG A 82 -18.36 -1.09 6.83
C ARG A 82 -17.46 -0.61 7.97
N ARG A 83 -16.17 -0.98 7.92
CA ARG A 83 -15.16 -0.69 8.96
C ARG A 83 -14.16 0.37 8.54
N SER A 84 -14.38 1.02 7.39
CA SER A 84 -13.45 2.03 6.88
C SER A 84 -14.08 2.98 5.87
N SER A 85 -15.39 3.25 6.01
CA SER A 85 -16.09 4.18 5.13
C SER A 85 -16.02 5.62 5.66
N SER A 86 -16.03 5.85 6.98
CA SER A 86 -15.73 7.17 7.53
C SER A 86 -14.26 7.32 7.92
N THR A 87 -13.81 8.57 8.06
CA THR A 87 -12.47 8.89 8.62
C THR A 87 -12.25 8.21 9.98
N TYR A 88 -13.27 8.13 10.84
CA TYR A 88 -13.15 7.53 12.17
C TYR A 88 -12.96 6.01 12.09
N THR A 89 -13.83 5.29 11.37
CA THR A 89 -13.69 3.84 11.26
C THR A 89 -12.42 3.45 10.50
N ALA A 90 -12.05 4.22 9.47
CA ALA A 90 -10.78 4.06 8.78
C ALA A 90 -9.57 4.25 9.72
N TYR A 91 -9.55 5.33 10.52
CA TYR A 91 -8.51 5.53 11.54
C TYR A 91 -8.37 4.31 12.46
N LYS A 92 -9.48 3.80 13.00
CA LYS A 92 -9.49 2.64 13.92
C LYS A 92 -8.89 1.40 13.26
N ARG A 93 -9.40 1.06 12.08
CA ARG A 93 -9.00 -0.12 11.32
C ARG A 93 -7.53 -0.08 10.92
N TYR A 94 -7.08 1.02 10.35
CA TYR A 94 -5.73 1.10 9.79
C TYR A 94 -4.66 1.34 10.87
N LEU A 95 -5.00 2.03 11.97
CA LEU A 95 -4.14 2.02 13.16
C LEU A 95 -4.07 0.63 13.80
N SER A 96 -5.18 -0.12 13.89
CA SER A 96 -5.16 -1.53 14.34
C SER A 96 -4.24 -2.38 13.47
N THR A 97 -4.35 -2.24 12.15
CA THR A 97 -3.50 -2.94 11.16
C THR A 97 -2.02 -2.60 11.35
N LEU A 98 -1.69 -1.32 11.51
CA LEU A 98 -0.33 -0.85 11.80
C LEU A 98 0.20 -1.46 13.10
N LEU A 99 -0.58 -1.43 14.18
CA LEU A 99 -0.17 -1.95 15.48
C LEU A 99 -0.01 -3.48 15.48
N HIS A 100 -0.84 -4.22 14.73
CA HIS A 100 -0.62 -5.64 14.48
C HIS A 100 0.71 -5.87 13.75
N THR A 101 0.94 -5.15 12.66
CA THR A 101 2.16 -5.31 11.85
C THR A 101 3.42 -4.99 12.66
N VAL A 102 3.42 -3.86 13.38
CA VAL A 102 4.48 -3.47 14.30
C VAL A 102 4.70 -4.53 15.37
N SER A 103 3.64 -5.12 15.93
CA SER A 103 3.79 -6.15 16.97
C SER A 103 4.59 -7.36 16.49
N TRP A 104 4.52 -7.70 15.20
CA TRP A 104 5.29 -8.79 14.60
C TRP A 104 6.79 -8.48 14.55
N PHE A 105 7.15 -7.21 14.38
CA PHE A 105 8.54 -6.76 14.44
C PHE A 105 9.03 -6.59 15.89
N GLU A 106 8.16 -6.21 16.81
CA GLU A 106 8.49 -6.01 18.24
C GLU A 106 8.72 -7.31 18.99
N ASN A 107 7.97 -8.38 18.67
CA ASN A 107 7.92 -9.57 19.49
C ASN A 107 8.38 -10.82 18.73
N GLU A 108 8.96 -11.78 19.44
CA GLU A 108 9.34 -13.07 18.87
C GLU A 108 8.13 -13.86 18.36
N LEU A 109 8.35 -14.76 17.40
CA LEU A 109 7.30 -15.64 16.87
C LEU A 109 7.36 -17.01 17.57
N LYS A 110 6.73 -17.12 18.74
CA LYS A 110 6.63 -18.35 19.54
C LYS A 110 5.21 -18.54 20.06
N PRO A 111 4.75 -19.79 20.28
CA PRO A 111 3.44 -20.05 20.86
C PRO A 111 3.17 -19.18 22.11
N GLY A 112 2.05 -18.44 22.08
CA GLY A 112 1.64 -17.56 23.18
C GLY A 112 2.22 -16.15 23.17
N SER A 113 3.23 -15.86 22.34
CA SER A 113 3.78 -14.50 22.18
C SER A 113 2.74 -13.53 21.61
N THR A 114 3.01 -12.22 21.73
CA THR A 114 2.14 -11.19 21.13
C THR A 114 2.06 -11.36 19.61
N SER A 115 3.17 -11.62 18.92
CA SER A 115 3.18 -11.87 17.47
C SER A 115 2.29 -13.07 17.11
N TRP A 116 2.37 -14.15 17.88
CA TRP A 116 1.56 -15.35 17.66
C TRP A 116 0.05 -15.07 17.79
N LYS A 117 -0.35 -14.41 18.88
CA LYS A 117 -1.76 -14.01 19.12
C LYS A 117 -2.25 -13.05 18.05
N SER A 118 -1.39 -12.11 17.64
CA SER A 118 -1.65 -11.10 16.63
C SER A 118 -1.90 -11.72 15.25
N LEU A 119 -1.03 -12.64 14.81
CA LEU A 119 -1.18 -13.35 13.53
C LEU A 119 -2.43 -14.22 13.50
N LEU A 120 -2.71 -14.96 14.57
CA LEU A 120 -3.96 -15.73 14.69
C LEU A 120 -5.19 -14.81 14.64
N ALA A 121 -5.18 -13.66 15.31
CA ALA A 121 -6.27 -12.71 15.27
C ALA A 121 -6.51 -12.16 13.85
N VAL A 122 -5.45 -11.82 13.11
CA VAL A 122 -5.54 -11.35 11.72
C VAL A 122 -6.07 -12.43 10.79
N ARG A 123 -5.53 -13.66 10.86
CA ARG A 123 -6.02 -14.81 10.09
C ARG A 123 -7.51 -15.07 10.35
N ASN A 124 -7.92 -15.04 11.62
CA ASN A 124 -9.32 -15.16 12.03
C ASN A 124 -10.21 -14.07 11.39
N ARG A 125 -9.75 -12.82 11.37
CA ARG A 125 -10.48 -11.71 10.75
C ARG A 125 -10.60 -11.88 9.24
N HIS A 126 -9.58 -12.37 8.56
CA HIS A 126 -9.67 -12.68 7.12
C HIS A 126 -10.73 -13.75 6.84
N VAL A 127 -10.76 -14.83 7.62
CA VAL A 127 -11.80 -15.87 7.50
C VAL A 127 -13.20 -15.28 7.74
N ARG A 128 -13.40 -14.51 8.82
CA ARG A 128 -14.68 -13.88 9.11
C ARG A 128 -15.12 -12.90 8.02
N ALA A 129 -14.21 -12.07 7.52
CA ALA A 129 -14.48 -11.15 6.42
C ALA A 129 -14.85 -11.89 5.14
N SER A 130 -14.15 -12.98 4.83
CA SER A 130 -14.43 -13.86 3.70
C SER A 130 -15.85 -14.45 3.77
N LEU A 131 -16.21 -15.02 4.92
CA LEU A 131 -17.54 -15.59 5.15
C LEU A 131 -18.64 -14.51 5.04
N ALA A 132 -18.43 -13.35 5.65
CA ALA A 132 -19.39 -12.25 5.62
C ALA A 132 -19.58 -11.67 4.21
N ALA A 133 -18.50 -11.53 3.43
CA ALA A 133 -18.56 -11.09 2.05
C ALA A 133 -19.27 -12.12 1.17
N ASN A 134 -19.01 -13.42 1.38
CA ASN A 134 -19.60 -14.48 0.57
C ASN A 134 -21.12 -14.55 0.75
N VAL A 135 -21.61 -14.44 1.98
CA VAL A 135 -23.05 -14.39 2.29
C VAL A 135 -23.75 -13.21 1.59
N LYS A 136 -23.03 -12.10 1.37
CA LYS A 136 -23.54 -10.92 0.67
C LYS A 136 -23.36 -10.97 -0.85
N GLY A 137 -22.82 -12.07 -1.41
CA GLY A 137 -22.47 -12.16 -2.83
C GLY A 137 -21.33 -11.20 -3.23
N GLN A 138 -20.51 -10.75 -2.28
CA GLN A 138 -19.43 -9.80 -2.48
C GLN A 138 -18.08 -10.49 -2.74
N GLY A 139 -18.07 -11.80 -2.95
CA GLY A 139 -16.85 -12.60 -3.13
C GLY A 139 -16.28 -13.08 -1.80
N ILE A 140 -15.00 -13.44 -1.81
CA ILE A 140 -14.26 -14.01 -0.68
C ILE A 140 -12.94 -13.28 -0.49
N VAL A 141 -12.27 -13.52 0.64
CA VAL A 141 -10.83 -13.22 0.77
C VAL A 141 -10.08 -14.44 0.26
N SER A 142 -9.65 -14.40 -1.01
CA SER A 142 -8.99 -15.53 -1.68
C SER A 142 -7.49 -15.65 -1.37
N GLN A 143 -6.87 -16.78 -1.76
CA GLN A 143 -5.41 -16.94 -1.74
C GLN A 143 -4.72 -15.86 -2.58
N ARG A 144 -5.26 -15.58 -3.79
CA ARG A 144 -4.77 -14.50 -4.65
C ARG A 144 -4.89 -13.13 -3.98
N ASP A 145 -6.00 -12.85 -3.32
CA ASP A 145 -6.20 -11.55 -2.64
C ASP A 145 -5.23 -11.36 -1.47
N LEU A 146 -4.92 -12.41 -0.70
CA LEU A 146 -3.92 -12.31 0.35
C LEU A 146 -2.50 -12.10 -0.21
N ALA A 147 -2.14 -12.79 -1.28
CA ALA A 147 -0.85 -12.60 -1.96
C ALA A 147 -0.70 -11.18 -2.53
N LEU A 148 -1.75 -10.64 -3.16
CA LEU A 148 -1.78 -9.24 -3.61
C LEU A 148 -1.78 -8.26 -2.43
N THR A 149 -2.41 -8.61 -1.31
CA THR A 149 -2.31 -7.79 -0.10
C THR A 149 -0.88 -7.79 0.46
N GLN A 150 -0.18 -8.94 0.41
CA GLN A 150 1.22 -9.08 0.85
C GLN A 150 2.15 -8.15 0.04
N PHE A 151 1.91 -7.95 -1.26
CA PHE A 151 2.64 -6.95 -2.05
C PHE A 151 2.51 -5.55 -1.46
N GLY A 152 1.34 -5.18 -0.92
CA GLY A 152 1.14 -3.90 -0.25
C GLY A 152 2.07 -3.68 0.96
N PHE A 153 2.60 -4.75 1.56
CA PHE A 153 3.52 -4.65 2.70
C PHE A 153 5.01 -4.62 2.30
N ILE A 154 5.39 -5.38 1.28
CA ILE A 154 6.81 -5.61 0.92
C ILE A 154 7.18 -5.14 -0.50
N GLY A 155 6.24 -5.09 -1.43
CA GLY A 155 6.51 -4.92 -2.86
C GLY A 155 7.22 -3.61 -3.17
N LEU A 156 6.66 -2.48 -2.72
CA LEU A 156 7.27 -1.17 -2.97
C LEU A 156 8.61 -0.98 -2.27
N SER A 157 8.80 -1.55 -1.07
CA SER A 157 10.08 -1.40 -0.35
C SER A 157 11.21 -2.21 -0.99
N LEU A 158 10.89 -3.35 -1.63
CA LEU A 158 11.85 -4.14 -2.41
C LEU A 158 12.19 -3.53 -3.78
N LEU A 159 11.22 -2.88 -4.42
CA LEU A 159 11.36 -2.36 -5.79
C LEU A 159 11.82 -0.90 -5.85
N LYS A 160 11.51 -0.10 -4.83
CA LYS A 160 11.73 1.36 -4.81
C LYS A 160 12.64 1.79 -3.67
N THR A 161 13.66 0.99 -3.37
CA THR A 161 14.59 1.21 -2.25
C THR A 161 15.16 2.63 -2.23
N ASP A 162 15.57 3.16 -3.38
CA ASP A 162 16.13 4.52 -3.48
C ASP A 162 15.08 5.61 -3.24
N SER A 163 13.84 5.43 -3.70
CA SER A 163 12.74 6.37 -3.46
C SER A 163 12.38 6.49 -1.98
N PHE A 164 12.67 5.45 -1.19
CA PHE A 164 12.51 5.44 0.26
C PHE A 164 13.82 5.66 1.03
N GLY A 165 14.97 5.74 0.36
CA GLY A 165 16.28 5.83 1.02
C GLY A 165 16.63 4.62 1.91
N ILE A 166 15.99 3.46 1.70
CA ILE A 166 16.23 2.24 2.50
C ILE A 166 17.54 1.61 2.02
N ARG A 167 18.46 1.39 2.96
CA ARG A 167 19.77 0.79 2.71
C ARG A 167 19.95 -0.44 3.60
N GLN A 168 20.58 -1.46 3.06
CA GLN A 168 21.06 -2.61 3.83
C GLN A 168 22.04 -2.14 4.91
N MET A 169 21.92 -2.70 6.12
CA MET A 169 22.74 -2.32 7.29
C MET A 169 23.75 -3.42 7.63
N GLU A 170 23.33 -4.67 7.54
CA GLU A 170 24.14 -5.87 7.73
C GLU A 170 23.95 -6.83 6.53
N ASP A 171 24.93 -7.70 6.30
CA ASP A 171 24.84 -8.71 5.25
C ASP A 171 23.66 -9.65 5.49
N GLY A 172 22.87 -9.88 4.45
CA GLY A 172 21.68 -10.74 4.52
C GLY A 172 20.38 -10.04 4.94
N ASP A 173 20.37 -8.72 5.13
CA ASP A 173 19.16 -8.02 5.59
C ASP A 173 17.96 -8.15 4.65
N TRP A 174 18.20 -8.14 3.35
CA TRP A 174 17.13 -8.28 2.37
C TRP A 174 16.61 -9.72 2.30
N GLU A 175 17.48 -10.70 2.42
CA GLU A 175 17.15 -12.12 2.54
C GLU A 175 16.34 -12.37 3.81
N ALA A 176 16.77 -11.81 4.94
CA ALA A 176 16.07 -11.84 6.21
C ALA A 176 14.69 -11.18 6.12
N TYR A 177 14.58 -9.99 5.53
CA TYR A 177 13.31 -9.28 5.36
C TYR A 177 12.33 -10.05 4.48
N ASN A 178 12.82 -10.64 3.39
CA ASN A 178 12.06 -11.56 2.56
C ASN A 178 11.60 -12.79 3.34
N HIS A 179 12.50 -13.41 4.12
CA HIS A 179 12.18 -14.56 4.98
C HIS A 179 11.09 -14.21 5.98
N PHE A 180 11.19 -13.06 6.66
CA PHE A 180 10.16 -12.58 7.58
C PHE A 180 8.80 -12.51 6.92
N TRP A 181 8.67 -11.81 5.79
CA TRP A 181 7.37 -11.70 5.12
C TRP A 181 6.88 -13.01 4.51
N ARG A 182 7.77 -13.91 4.11
CA ARG A 182 7.42 -15.28 3.72
C ARG A 182 6.79 -16.04 4.89
N VAL A 183 7.38 -15.97 6.08
CA VAL A 183 6.84 -16.56 7.32
C VAL A 183 5.50 -15.93 7.69
N ILE A 184 5.39 -14.59 7.65
CA ILE A 184 4.15 -13.89 7.94
C ILE A 184 3.04 -14.31 6.97
N GLY A 185 3.34 -14.39 5.67
CA GLY A 185 2.39 -14.85 4.65
C GLY A 185 1.85 -16.26 4.94
N HIS A 186 2.74 -17.20 5.27
CA HIS A 186 2.35 -18.55 5.69
C HIS A 186 1.47 -18.52 6.95
N ALA A 187 1.90 -17.78 7.97
CA ALA A 187 1.22 -17.68 9.25
C ALA A 187 -0.22 -17.16 9.14
N ILE A 188 -0.47 -16.20 8.23
CA ILE A 188 -1.80 -15.64 7.97
C ILE A 188 -2.66 -16.46 6.99
N GLY A 189 -2.17 -17.61 6.53
CA GLY A 189 -2.94 -18.57 5.72
C GLY A 189 -2.65 -18.57 4.22
N ILE A 190 -1.62 -17.86 3.75
CA ILE A 190 -1.19 -17.97 2.35
C ILE A 190 -0.48 -19.31 2.16
N GLU A 191 -0.98 -20.15 1.26
CA GLU A 191 -0.26 -21.38 0.89
C GLU A 191 1.09 -21.04 0.27
N ASP A 192 2.12 -21.83 0.56
CA ASP A 192 3.49 -21.57 0.11
C ASP A 192 3.60 -21.42 -1.42
N ARG A 193 2.72 -22.07 -2.20
CA ARG A 193 2.67 -21.95 -3.67
C ARG A 193 2.14 -20.61 -4.17
N TYR A 194 1.39 -19.86 -3.36
CA TYR A 194 0.83 -18.54 -3.69
C TYR A 194 1.55 -17.38 -2.96
N ASN A 195 2.45 -17.68 -2.02
CA ASN A 195 3.20 -16.69 -1.26
C ASN A 195 4.20 -15.96 -2.17
N ILE A 196 4.09 -14.63 -2.28
CA ILE A 196 4.94 -13.85 -3.21
C ILE A 196 6.39 -13.75 -2.72
N CYS A 197 6.62 -13.93 -1.41
CA CYS A 197 7.95 -13.96 -0.84
C CYS A 197 8.53 -15.37 -1.02
N ARG A 198 9.43 -15.52 -1.98
CA ARG A 198 10.01 -16.82 -2.36
C ARG A 198 11.24 -17.14 -1.51
N ALA A 199 11.88 -18.27 -1.79
CA ALA A 199 13.08 -18.69 -1.04
C ALA A 199 14.25 -17.71 -1.22
N ASP A 200 14.31 -17.05 -2.38
CA ASP A 200 15.34 -16.07 -2.74
C ASP A 200 14.72 -14.68 -2.93
N VAL A 201 15.40 -13.65 -2.40
CA VAL A 201 14.93 -12.26 -2.48
C VAL A 201 14.96 -11.72 -3.91
N GLN A 202 15.87 -12.20 -4.78
CA GLN A 202 15.89 -11.75 -6.17
C GLN A 202 14.72 -12.33 -6.97
N GLN A 203 14.34 -13.58 -6.70
CA GLN A 203 13.10 -14.16 -7.20
C GLN A 203 11.88 -13.38 -6.71
N THR A 204 11.81 -13.03 -5.42
CA THR A 204 10.73 -12.17 -4.88
C THR A 204 10.69 -10.81 -5.56
N ARG A 205 11.84 -10.16 -5.82
CA ARG A 205 11.89 -8.89 -6.57
C ARG A 205 11.31 -9.03 -7.97
N ARG A 206 11.65 -10.10 -8.69
CA ARG A 206 11.09 -10.37 -10.03
C ARG A 206 9.59 -10.62 -10.00
N VAL A 207 9.09 -11.39 -9.02
CA VAL A 207 7.65 -11.57 -8.79
C VAL A 207 6.98 -10.23 -8.51
N CYS A 208 7.50 -9.44 -7.58
CA CYS A 208 6.96 -8.12 -7.26
C CYS A 208 6.98 -7.20 -8.48
N ARG A 209 8.03 -7.25 -9.31
CA ARG A 209 8.12 -6.46 -10.56
C ARG A 209 7.01 -6.84 -11.53
N ALA A 210 6.79 -8.14 -11.75
CA ALA A 210 5.70 -8.63 -12.59
C ALA A 210 4.32 -8.19 -12.06
N LEU A 211 4.11 -8.24 -10.74
CA LEU A 211 2.86 -7.77 -10.12
C LEU A 211 2.69 -6.24 -10.26
N LEU A 212 3.76 -5.46 -10.07
CA LEU A 212 3.74 -4.01 -10.27
C LEU A 212 3.28 -3.66 -11.68
N GLU A 213 3.91 -4.25 -12.69
CA GLU A 213 3.69 -3.94 -14.11
C GLU A 213 2.35 -4.47 -14.64
N ARG A 214 1.96 -5.68 -14.24
CA ARG A 214 0.79 -6.39 -14.79
C ARG A 214 -0.47 -6.28 -13.94
N VAL A 215 -0.38 -5.75 -12.71
CA VAL A 215 -1.51 -5.65 -11.78
C VAL A 215 -1.66 -4.23 -11.26
N TYR A 216 -0.67 -3.69 -10.55
CA TYR A 216 -0.84 -2.42 -9.83
C TYR A 216 -0.83 -1.20 -10.75
N ALA A 217 0.11 -1.09 -11.69
CA ALA A 217 0.11 0.00 -12.67
C ALA A 217 -1.23 0.07 -13.45
N PRO A 218 -1.71 -1.04 -14.06
CA PRO A 218 -2.98 -1.04 -14.77
C PRO A 218 -4.20 -0.77 -13.86
N SER A 219 -4.20 -1.30 -12.64
CA SER A 219 -5.31 -1.07 -11.69
C SER A 219 -5.37 0.36 -11.18
N LEU A 220 -4.22 1.01 -10.98
CA LEU A 220 -4.14 2.40 -10.57
C LEU A 220 -4.38 3.39 -11.72
N GLU A 221 -4.17 2.94 -12.96
CA GLU A 221 -4.62 3.63 -14.18
C GLU A 221 -6.15 3.65 -14.25
N ARG A 222 -6.80 2.50 -14.03
CA ARG A 222 -8.26 2.34 -14.06
C ARG A 222 -8.75 1.81 -12.72
N VAL A 223 -8.87 2.72 -11.76
CA VAL A 223 -9.28 2.37 -10.40
C VAL A 223 -10.74 1.90 -10.33
N PRO A 224 -11.07 0.92 -9.48
CA PRO A 224 -12.45 0.49 -9.24
C PRO A 224 -13.28 1.58 -8.56
N GLU A 225 -14.61 1.47 -8.68
CA GLU A 225 -15.55 2.37 -8.01
C GLU A 225 -15.30 2.41 -6.49
N HIS A 226 -15.45 3.59 -5.89
CA HIS A 226 -15.14 3.90 -4.49
C HIS A 226 -13.66 3.87 -4.08
N PHE A 227 -12.71 3.61 -4.98
CA PHE A 227 -11.27 3.72 -4.70
C PHE A 227 -10.92 5.07 -4.08
N GLU A 228 -11.35 6.17 -4.69
CA GLU A 228 -11.01 7.52 -4.23
C GLU A 228 -11.55 7.75 -2.81
N HIS A 229 -12.78 7.32 -2.52
CA HIS A 229 -13.36 7.46 -1.20
C HIS A 229 -12.52 6.71 -0.15
N MET A 230 -12.31 5.42 -0.36
CA MET A 230 -11.64 4.53 0.60
C MET A 230 -10.18 4.93 0.84
N ALA A 231 -9.46 5.31 -0.21
CA ALA A 231 -8.09 5.81 -0.10
C ALA A 231 -8.03 7.13 0.67
N ARG A 232 -8.95 8.06 0.40
CA ARG A 232 -8.95 9.40 1.02
C ARG A 232 -9.32 9.36 2.49
N VAL A 233 -10.36 8.61 2.88
CA VAL A 233 -10.73 8.50 4.32
C VAL A 233 -9.67 7.73 5.11
N MET A 234 -9.00 6.74 4.49
CA MET A 234 -7.84 6.08 5.08
C MET A 234 -6.70 7.07 5.34
N LEU A 235 -6.25 7.79 4.32
CA LEU A 235 -5.14 8.73 4.43
C LEU A 235 -5.46 9.87 5.40
N ASP A 236 -6.69 10.39 5.37
CA ASP A 236 -7.18 11.40 6.30
C ASP A 236 -7.19 10.89 7.75
N GLY A 237 -7.68 9.66 7.99
CA GLY A 237 -7.61 9.03 9.30
C GLY A 237 -6.17 8.88 9.79
N MET A 238 -5.29 8.42 8.91
CA MET A 238 -3.86 8.19 9.19
C MET A 238 -3.04 9.48 9.35
N TRP A 239 -3.54 10.64 8.93
CA TRP A 239 -2.92 11.93 9.29
C TRP A 239 -2.87 12.13 10.82
N SER A 240 -3.87 11.60 11.56
CA SER A 240 -3.89 11.64 13.04
C SER A 240 -2.78 10.81 13.69
N VAL A 241 -2.15 9.94 12.91
CA VAL A 241 -1.06 9.05 13.30
C VAL A 241 0.27 9.62 12.83
N ASN A 242 0.33 10.10 11.59
CA ASN A 242 1.51 10.71 11.01
C ASN A 242 1.12 11.98 10.22
N PRO A 243 1.37 13.18 10.77
CA PRO A 243 1.04 14.45 10.10
C PRO A 243 1.83 14.74 8.81
N THR A 244 2.80 13.89 8.42
CA THR A 244 3.42 13.97 7.08
C THR A 244 2.51 13.43 5.97
N VAL A 245 1.40 12.77 6.32
CA VAL A 245 0.44 12.20 5.36
C VAL A 245 -0.43 13.29 4.75
N HIS A 246 -0.20 13.63 3.48
CA HIS A 246 -1.12 14.51 2.74
C HIS A 246 -1.85 13.71 1.66
N VAL A 247 -3.19 13.73 1.70
CA VAL A 247 -4.05 12.85 0.89
C VAL A 247 -3.71 12.90 -0.61
N ASP A 248 -3.77 14.09 -1.23
CA ASP A 248 -3.52 14.22 -2.68
C ASP A 248 -2.06 13.92 -3.07
N ALA A 249 -1.12 14.19 -2.17
CA ALA A 249 0.29 13.91 -2.39
C ALA A 249 0.55 12.41 -2.35
N MET A 250 -0.01 11.69 -1.38
CA MET A 250 0.14 10.23 -1.26
C MET A 250 -0.54 9.49 -2.40
N LEU A 251 -1.69 9.96 -2.88
CA LEU A 251 -2.35 9.41 -4.08
C LEU A 251 -1.50 9.59 -5.33
N TYR A 252 -0.89 10.76 -5.51
CA TYR A 252 0.04 11.02 -6.61
C TYR A 252 1.28 10.12 -6.49
N TRP A 253 1.89 10.09 -5.30
CA TRP A 253 3.11 9.32 -5.04
C TRP A 253 2.91 7.83 -5.24
N THR A 254 1.75 7.29 -4.85
CA THR A 254 1.42 5.88 -5.08
C THR A 254 1.39 5.56 -6.58
N ARG A 255 0.75 6.41 -7.40
CA ARG A 255 0.69 6.22 -8.86
C ARG A 255 2.06 6.36 -9.52
N TYR A 256 2.85 7.34 -9.08
CA TYR A 256 4.23 7.51 -9.53
C TYR A 256 5.10 6.28 -9.19
N LEU A 257 5.09 5.81 -7.94
CA LEU A 257 5.86 4.64 -7.51
C LEU A 257 5.37 3.33 -8.15
N CYS A 258 4.10 3.27 -8.53
CA CYS A 258 3.56 2.14 -9.29
C CYS A 258 3.74 2.27 -10.81
N GLU A 259 4.46 3.30 -11.29
CA GLU A 259 4.79 3.51 -12.70
C GLU A 259 3.55 3.70 -13.61
N VAL A 260 2.50 4.30 -13.08
CA VAL A 260 1.30 4.65 -13.86
C VAL A 260 1.68 5.73 -14.89
N PRO A 261 1.45 5.51 -16.20
CA PRO A 261 1.83 6.47 -17.23
C PRO A 261 1.29 7.89 -16.96
N GLY A 262 2.10 8.92 -17.18
CA GLY A 262 1.67 10.31 -17.00
C GLY A 262 1.77 10.88 -15.58
N PHE A 263 2.11 10.06 -14.59
CA PHE A 263 2.56 10.50 -13.26
C PHE A 263 4.09 10.51 -13.24
N VAL A 264 4.71 11.69 -13.23
CA VAL A 264 6.17 11.86 -13.27
C VAL A 264 6.59 12.85 -12.20
N TYR A 265 7.80 12.68 -11.66
CA TYR A 265 8.27 13.55 -10.58
C TYR A 265 9.64 14.17 -10.84
N THR A 266 10.51 13.50 -11.60
CA THR A 266 11.81 14.04 -11.99
C THR A 266 11.84 14.45 -13.46
N GLU A 267 12.77 15.32 -13.82
CA GLU A 267 13.00 15.68 -15.23
C GLU A 267 13.38 14.45 -16.08
N SER A 268 14.12 13.50 -15.50
CA SER A 268 14.44 12.23 -16.17
C SER A 268 13.18 11.43 -16.50
N ASP A 269 12.23 11.33 -15.56
CA ASP A 269 10.96 10.64 -15.79
C ASP A 269 10.12 11.34 -16.86
N ARG A 270 10.11 12.69 -16.84
CA ARG A 270 9.41 13.51 -17.83
C ARG A 270 9.97 13.27 -19.23
N ILE A 271 11.30 13.29 -19.38
CA ILE A 271 11.98 13.06 -20.66
C ILE A 271 11.72 11.63 -21.18
N ASP A 272 11.78 10.62 -20.30
CA ASP A 272 11.46 9.24 -20.68
C ASP A 272 10.01 9.09 -21.16
N LEU A 273 9.06 9.70 -20.44
CA LEU A 273 7.67 9.68 -20.84
C LEU A 273 7.45 10.40 -22.18
N GLN A 274 8.06 11.57 -22.39
CA GLN A 274 7.99 12.28 -23.67
C GLN A 274 8.50 11.42 -24.83
N ARG A 275 9.61 10.69 -24.62
CA ARG A 275 10.15 9.74 -25.60
C ARG A 275 9.14 8.65 -25.94
N ARG A 276 8.54 8.02 -24.92
CA ARG A 276 7.53 6.95 -25.11
C ARG A 276 6.26 7.45 -25.82
N ILE A 277 5.82 8.66 -25.51
CA ILE A 277 4.68 9.30 -26.20
C ILE A 277 5.03 9.51 -27.69
N ARG A 278 6.22 10.04 -28.00
CA ARG A 278 6.68 10.25 -29.39
C ARG A 278 6.80 8.94 -30.18
N GLU A 279 7.32 7.89 -29.54
CA GLU A 279 7.43 6.56 -30.14
C GLU A 279 6.04 6.01 -30.51
N LYS A 280 5.02 6.21 -29.64
CA LYS A 280 3.65 5.75 -29.90
C LYS A 280 2.86 6.65 -30.85
N SER A 281 3.18 7.94 -30.92
CA SER A 281 2.56 8.88 -31.86
C SER A 281 3.18 8.83 -33.26
N ASN A 282 4.20 8.00 -33.51
CA ASN A 282 4.99 7.96 -34.75
C ASN A 282 5.61 9.33 -35.12
N GLY A 283 5.96 10.15 -34.13
CA GLY A 283 6.54 11.49 -34.35
C GLY A 283 5.57 12.52 -34.95
N ASN A 284 4.27 12.24 -34.96
CA ASN A 284 3.25 13.20 -35.37
C ASN A 284 3.06 14.34 -34.34
N SER A 285 2.29 15.36 -34.73
CA SER A 285 2.01 16.59 -33.95
C SER A 285 1.79 16.36 -32.44
N ASP A 286 2.29 17.31 -31.63
CA ASP A 286 2.17 17.34 -30.17
C ASP A 286 0.71 17.34 -29.66
N ASP A 287 -0.25 17.56 -30.57
CA ASP A 287 -1.69 17.55 -30.32
C ASP A 287 -2.35 16.16 -30.45
N ILE A 288 -1.61 15.12 -30.87
CA ILE A 288 -2.16 13.76 -30.92
C ILE A 288 -2.11 13.13 -29.53
N GLY A 289 -3.29 12.78 -29.02
CA GLY A 289 -3.43 12.10 -27.73
C GLY A 289 -3.06 10.63 -27.82
N VAL A 290 -2.13 10.19 -26.96
CA VAL A 290 -1.74 8.78 -26.81
C VAL A 290 -2.49 8.17 -25.63
N ASP A 291 -3.19 7.06 -25.86
CA ASP A 291 -3.87 6.32 -24.78
C ASP A 291 -2.85 5.77 -23.77
N THR A 292 -3.06 6.08 -22.50
CA THR A 292 -2.22 5.63 -21.38
C THR A 292 -2.09 4.11 -21.30
N THR A 293 -3.11 3.36 -21.71
CA THR A 293 -3.06 1.90 -21.74
C THR A 293 -2.05 1.38 -22.75
N SER A 294 -1.85 2.09 -23.88
CA SER A 294 -0.81 1.74 -24.86
C SER A 294 0.61 2.02 -24.37
N LEU A 295 0.73 2.82 -23.30
CA LEU A 295 1.99 3.15 -22.64
C LEU A 295 2.29 2.22 -21.46
N LEU A 296 1.38 1.34 -21.05
CA LEU A 296 1.69 0.32 -20.04
C LEU A 296 2.80 -0.62 -20.55
N THR A 297 3.65 -1.09 -19.65
CA THR A 297 4.80 -1.93 -19.99
C THR A 297 4.41 -3.40 -20.23
N ALA A 298 3.25 -3.83 -19.73
CA ALA A 298 2.78 -5.19 -19.84
C ALA A 298 1.24 -5.26 -19.86
N GLU A 299 0.71 -6.38 -20.37
CA GLU A 299 -0.73 -6.63 -20.37
C GLU A 299 -1.28 -6.88 -18.96
N PRO A 300 -2.46 -6.33 -18.63
CA PRO A 300 -3.08 -6.54 -17.32
C PRO A 300 -3.46 -8.00 -17.08
N LEU A 301 -3.16 -8.50 -15.88
CA LEU A 301 -3.54 -9.84 -15.41
C LEU A 301 -4.92 -9.91 -14.76
N ILE A 302 -5.55 -8.76 -14.51
CA ILE A 302 -6.91 -8.67 -13.97
C ILE A 302 -7.79 -7.84 -14.89
N GLU A 303 -9.09 -8.14 -14.86
CA GLU A 303 -10.07 -7.33 -15.56
C GLU A 303 -10.11 -5.91 -14.98
N LEU A 304 -9.90 -4.93 -15.85
CA LEU A 304 -9.96 -3.53 -15.48
C LEU A 304 -11.39 -2.98 -15.64
N PRO A 305 -11.81 -2.06 -14.77
CA PRO A 305 -13.05 -1.31 -14.95
C PRO A 305 -13.12 -0.65 -16.35
N LYS A 306 -14.32 -0.65 -16.93
CA LYS A 306 -14.58 0.06 -18.19
C LYS A 306 -14.59 1.57 -17.90
N ALA A 307 -13.70 2.30 -18.56
CA ALA A 307 -13.57 3.75 -18.45
C ALA A 307 -13.21 4.34 -19.83
N PRO A 308 -13.56 5.60 -20.10
CA PRO A 308 -13.08 6.28 -21.30
C PRO A 308 -11.54 6.31 -21.32
N PRO A 309 -10.91 6.26 -22.51
CA PRO A 309 -9.47 6.29 -22.62
C PRO A 309 -8.93 7.60 -22.02
N ARG A 310 -7.84 7.51 -21.26
CA ARG A 310 -7.12 8.68 -20.78
C ARG A 310 -5.99 8.97 -21.77
N LEU A 311 -6.03 10.13 -22.38
CA LEU A 311 -5.06 10.53 -23.39
C LEU A 311 -3.97 11.41 -22.77
N LEU A 312 -2.72 11.16 -23.15
CA LEU A 312 -1.59 12.04 -22.86
C LEU A 312 -1.19 12.79 -24.12
N TYR A 313 -0.97 14.08 -24.00
CA TYR A 313 -0.50 14.93 -25.10
C TYR A 313 0.92 15.40 -24.81
N LEU A 314 1.79 15.39 -25.81
CA LEU A 314 3.20 15.70 -25.62
C LEU A 314 3.40 17.13 -25.04
N ARG A 315 2.60 18.09 -25.52
CA ARG A 315 2.58 19.50 -25.07
C ARG A 315 2.30 19.68 -23.58
N ASP A 316 1.65 18.72 -22.94
CA ASP A 316 1.32 18.81 -21.52
C ASP A 316 2.52 18.47 -20.62
N TYR A 317 3.61 17.94 -21.21
CA TYR A 317 4.79 17.44 -20.51
C TYR A 317 6.04 18.28 -20.78
N ASP A 318 5.90 19.58 -21.09
CA ASP A 318 7.03 20.50 -21.32
C ASP A 318 7.83 20.81 -20.04
N SER A 319 7.14 20.89 -18.89
CA SER A 319 7.74 20.94 -17.56
C SER A 319 6.89 20.15 -16.57
N ILE A 320 7.39 19.93 -15.35
CA ILE A 320 6.57 19.27 -14.30
C ILE A 320 5.31 20.08 -13.99
N ASP A 321 5.39 21.42 -14.02
CA ASP A 321 4.27 22.31 -13.70
C ASP A 321 3.17 22.34 -14.77
N THR A 322 3.47 21.95 -16.01
CA THR A 322 2.47 21.87 -17.09
C THR A 322 1.64 20.60 -17.05
N ILE A 323 2.08 19.56 -16.32
CA ILE A 323 1.43 18.25 -16.32
C ILE A 323 0.02 18.37 -15.76
N PRO A 324 -1.03 17.85 -16.45
CA PRO A 324 -2.41 18.14 -16.07
C PRO A 324 -2.77 17.58 -14.69
N VAL A 325 -2.27 16.39 -14.37
CA VAL A 325 -2.50 15.75 -13.05
C VAL A 325 -1.71 16.44 -11.93
N TYR A 326 -0.53 16.99 -12.20
CA TYR A 326 0.27 17.72 -11.21
C TYR A 326 -0.28 19.13 -10.98
N LYS A 327 -0.70 19.82 -12.05
CA LYS A 327 -1.31 21.16 -12.00
C LYS A 327 -2.61 21.21 -11.19
N LYS A 328 -3.37 20.11 -11.16
CA LYS A 328 -4.59 19.96 -10.35
C LYS A 328 -4.31 19.82 -8.85
N LEU A 329 -3.06 19.58 -8.44
CA LEU A 329 -2.72 19.42 -7.03
C LEU A 329 -2.76 20.77 -6.29
N PRO A 330 -3.37 20.82 -5.10
CA PRO A 330 -3.26 21.98 -4.22
C PRO A 330 -1.79 22.33 -3.93
N LEU A 331 -1.52 23.59 -3.60
CA LEU A 331 -0.17 24.04 -3.26
C LEU A 331 0.45 23.19 -2.13
N ALA A 332 -0.34 22.86 -1.10
CA ALA A 332 0.09 22.01 0.00
C ALA A 332 0.48 20.59 -0.44
N ALA A 333 -0.23 20.01 -1.41
CA ALA A 333 0.11 18.69 -1.94
C ALA A 333 1.47 18.72 -2.66
N ARG A 334 1.71 19.73 -3.51
CA ARG A 334 2.99 19.93 -4.22
C ARG A 334 4.14 20.16 -3.25
N TYR A 335 3.92 21.00 -2.23
CA TYR A 335 4.89 21.20 -1.14
C TYR A 335 5.20 19.91 -0.39
N LYS A 336 4.19 19.13 -0.01
CA LYS A 336 4.38 17.85 0.71
C LYS A 336 5.08 16.81 -0.17
N MET A 337 4.86 16.80 -1.49
CA MET A 337 5.64 15.97 -2.41
C MET A 337 7.12 16.35 -2.42
N ALA A 338 7.43 17.65 -2.56
CA ALA A 338 8.80 18.15 -2.48
C ALA A 338 9.45 17.79 -1.14
N LEU A 339 8.74 17.99 -0.03
CA LEU A 339 9.19 17.64 1.31
C LEU A 339 9.45 16.13 1.45
N ASN A 340 8.60 15.26 0.91
CA ASN A 340 8.79 13.81 0.95
C ASN A 340 10.07 13.39 0.21
N ALA A 341 10.39 14.00 -0.93
CA ALA A 341 11.65 13.73 -1.62
C ALA A 341 12.86 14.18 -0.81
N ILE A 342 12.79 15.35 -0.17
CA ILE A 342 13.85 15.83 0.75
C ILE A 342 14.00 14.89 1.95
N ILE A 343 12.88 14.44 2.53
CA ILE A 343 12.86 13.47 3.63
C ILE A 343 13.52 12.16 3.21
N ALA A 344 13.24 11.64 2.02
CA ALA A 344 13.84 10.41 1.51
C ALA A 344 15.36 10.54 1.34
N VAL A 345 15.83 11.66 0.77
CA VAL A 345 17.27 11.94 0.63
C VAL A 345 17.94 12.10 2.01
N PHE A 346 17.32 12.86 2.91
CA PHE A 346 17.82 13.04 4.27
C PHE A 346 17.90 11.71 5.02
N TYR A 347 16.90 10.85 4.87
CA TYR A 347 16.86 9.50 5.44
C TYR A 347 17.99 8.59 4.93
N GLY A 348 18.50 8.84 3.72
CA GLY A 348 19.67 8.15 3.19
C GLY A 348 20.93 8.37 4.03
N SER A 349 21.02 9.49 4.76
CA SER A 349 22.12 9.79 5.69
C SER A 349 21.95 9.08 7.04
N TYR A 350 23.06 8.82 7.74
CA TYR A 350 23.03 8.24 9.09
C TYR A 350 22.20 9.09 10.07
N VAL A 351 22.42 10.41 10.10
CA VAL A 351 21.75 11.33 11.02
C VAL A 351 20.26 11.40 10.71
N GLY A 352 19.87 11.50 9.43
CA GLY A 352 18.46 11.57 9.05
C GLY A 352 17.71 10.28 9.33
N ARG A 353 18.34 9.12 9.09
CA ARG A 353 17.78 7.81 9.46
C ARG A 353 17.54 7.72 10.96
N LEU A 354 18.55 8.05 11.77
CA LEU A 354 18.44 8.06 13.23
C LEU A 354 17.30 8.97 13.70
N TYR A 355 17.27 10.22 13.23
CA TYR A 355 16.27 11.20 13.61
C TYR A 355 14.84 10.75 13.26
N LEU A 356 14.60 10.36 12.00
CA LEU A 356 13.27 9.99 11.52
C LEU A 356 12.77 8.68 12.13
N ASN A 357 13.65 7.71 12.36
CA ASN A 357 13.28 6.48 13.08
C ASN A 357 12.96 6.73 14.56
N LEU A 358 13.72 7.60 15.24
CA LEU A 358 13.42 7.99 16.62
C LEU A 358 12.09 8.74 16.69
N ASN A 359 11.83 9.67 15.76
CA ASN A 359 10.55 10.36 15.66
C ASN A 359 9.39 9.38 15.43
N PHE A 360 9.56 8.43 14.50
CA PHE A 360 8.56 7.39 14.26
C PHE A 360 8.30 6.54 15.50
N ARG A 361 9.34 6.07 16.20
CA ARG A 361 9.22 5.29 17.44
C ARG A 361 8.49 6.08 18.53
N PHE A 362 8.79 7.37 18.66
CA PHE A 362 8.11 8.24 19.61
C PHE A 362 6.64 8.45 19.24
N SER A 363 6.34 8.72 17.98
CA SER A 363 4.96 8.80 17.48
C SER A 363 4.20 7.51 17.74
N LEU A 364 4.82 6.35 17.50
CA LEU A 364 4.22 5.03 17.76
C LEU A 364 3.91 4.83 19.25
N LEU A 365 4.80 5.26 20.14
CA LEU A 365 4.56 5.27 21.59
C LEU A 365 3.34 6.13 21.93
N LEU A 366 3.26 7.35 21.39
CA LEU A 366 2.11 8.23 21.59
C LEU A 366 0.82 7.60 21.07
N MET A 367 0.80 6.99 19.89
CA MET A 367 -0.40 6.32 19.38
C MET A 367 -0.89 5.19 20.28
N LYS A 368 0.02 4.43 20.89
CA LYS A 368 -0.30 3.32 21.80
C LYS A 368 -0.87 3.80 23.14
N TYR A 369 -0.30 4.85 23.71
CA TYR A 369 -0.55 5.23 25.11
C TYR A 369 -1.18 6.60 25.31
N PHE A 370 -1.04 7.52 24.35
CA PHE A 370 -1.53 8.90 24.42
C PHE A 370 -1.77 9.51 23.01
N PRO A 371 -2.78 9.06 22.26
CA PRO A 371 -3.01 9.49 20.87
C PRO A 371 -3.63 10.90 20.80
N TYR A 372 -2.86 11.90 21.24
CA TYR A 372 -3.34 13.25 21.51
C TYR A 372 -3.90 13.96 20.27
N VAL A 373 -3.32 13.74 19.09
CA VAL A 373 -3.83 14.31 17.83
C VAL A 373 -5.24 13.79 17.53
N ALA A 374 -5.47 12.49 17.76
CA ALA A 374 -6.77 11.87 17.57
C ALA A 374 -7.81 12.35 18.59
N PHE A 375 -7.40 12.76 19.81
CA PHE A 375 -8.34 13.27 20.82
C PHE A 375 -9.15 14.45 20.31
N PHE A 376 -8.53 15.36 19.57
CA PHE A 376 -9.20 16.53 19.01
C PHE A 376 -10.16 16.20 17.86
N ARG A 377 -10.00 15.03 17.23
CA ARG A 377 -10.83 14.61 16.08
C ARG A 377 -11.96 13.67 16.47
N PHE A 378 -11.68 12.73 17.38
CA PHE A 378 -12.59 11.61 17.69
C PHE A 378 -12.98 11.56 19.17
N GLY A 379 -12.39 12.40 20.02
CA GLY A 379 -12.54 12.33 21.47
C GLY A 379 -11.61 11.32 22.12
N VAL A 380 -11.37 11.49 23.42
CA VAL A 380 -10.32 10.77 24.17
C VAL A 380 -10.50 9.25 24.12
N LEU A 381 -11.69 8.74 24.49
CA LEU A 381 -11.91 7.29 24.60
C LEU A 381 -11.93 6.60 23.23
N ALA A 382 -12.54 7.21 22.23
CA ALA A 382 -12.68 6.63 20.89
C ALA A 382 -11.33 6.51 20.16
N SER A 383 -10.38 7.40 20.50
CA SER A 383 -9.05 7.46 19.88
C SER A 383 -8.16 6.26 20.18
N TYR A 384 -8.36 5.56 21.30
CA TYR A 384 -7.54 4.39 21.66
C TYR A 384 -7.89 3.17 20.82
N VAL A 385 -6.89 2.45 20.32
CA VAL A 385 -7.08 1.21 19.56
C VAL A 385 -6.64 0.00 20.39
N ARG A 386 -7.51 -1.01 20.46
CA ARG A 386 -7.24 -2.30 21.10
C ARG A 386 -7.14 -3.35 20.02
N ILE A 387 -5.92 -3.76 19.67
CA ILE A 387 -5.68 -4.63 18.51
C ILE A 387 -6.39 -5.99 18.58
N PHE A 388 -6.75 -6.49 19.77
CA PHE A 388 -7.48 -7.75 19.92
C PHE A 388 -9.01 -7.60 19.99
N SER A 389 -9.53 -6.38 19.84
CA SER A 389 -10.96 -6.11 19.76
C SER A 389 -11.38 -5.92 18.30
N GLU A 390 -12.63 -6.22 17.96
CA GLU A 390 -13.15 -5.88 16.64
C GLU A 390 -13.28 -4.37 16.50
N ASP A 391 -12.90 -3.85 15.33
CA ASP A 391 -13.04 -2.42 15.01
C ASP A 391 -14.53 -1.99 14.99
N PRO A 392 -14.84 -0.70 15.15
CA PRO A 392 -16.21 -0.23 14.98
C PRO A 392 -16.66 -0.30 13.51
N THR A 393 -17.97 -0.43 13.32
CA THR A 393 -18.64 -0.24 12.03
C THR A 393 -19.40 1.07 12.02
N ASP A 394 -19.65 1.63 10.85
CA ASP A 394 -20.55 2.76 10.65
C ASP A 394 -21.51 2.54 9.47
N ASP A 395 -22.47 3.45 9.32
CA ASP A 395 -23.41 3.46 8.21
C ASP A 395 -23.03 4.43 7.08
N GLU A 396 -21.80 4.98 7.10
CA GLU A 396 -21.33 5.92 6.07
C GLU A 396 -21.23 5.19 4.72
N GLU A 397 -21.90 5.73 3.70
CA GLU A 397 -21.85 5.18 2.36
C GLU A 397 -20.66 5.74 1.56
N PRO A 398 -19.83 4.88 0.96
CA PRO A 398 -18.73 5.34 0.13
C PRO A 398 -19.21 6.17 -1.05
N LYS A 399 -18.65 7.37 -1.20
CA LYS A 399 -18.95 8.25 -2.34
C LYS A 399 -18.38 7.65 -3.62
N PRO A 400 -19.04 7.84 -4.78
CA PRO A 400 -18.48 7.39 -6.04
C PRO A 400 -17.24 8.22 -6.43
N ASN A 401 -16.35 7.65 -7.23
CA ASN A 401 -15.09 8.28 -7.65
C ASN A 401 -15.34 9.62 -8.34
N ALA A 402 -16.42 9.73 -9.12
CA ALA A 402 -16.81 10.95 -9.83
C ALA A 402 -16.97 12.17 -8.90
N GLU A 403 -17.39 11.98 -7.64
CA GLU A 403 -17.49 13.08 -6.67
C GLU A 403 -16.13 13.71 -6.36
N TYR A 404 -15.06 12.92 -6.40
CA TYR A 404 -13.70 13.38 -6.12
C TYR A 404 -13.00 14.02 -7.33
N TYR A 405 -13.55 13.81 -8.54
CA TYR A 405 -13.03 14.36 -9.79
C TYR A 405 -13.63 15.71 -10.19
N LYS A 406 -14.69 16.14 -9.49
CA LYS A 406 -15.25 17.48 -9.64
C LYS A 406 -14.19 18.54 -9.29
N GLU A 407 -14.21 19.65 -10.03
CA GLU A 407 -13.34 20.77 -9.73
C GLU A 407 -13.61 21.29 -8.30
N ARG A 408 -12.54 21.44 -7.53
CA ARG A 408 -12.63 21.99 -6.18
C ARG A 408 -12.41 23.49 -6.26
N PRO A 409 -13.22 24.32 -5.59
CA PRO A 409 -12.93 25.74 -5.50
C PRO A 409 -11.56 25.93 -4.82
N PRO A 410 -10.77 26.93 -5.23
CA PRO A 410 -9.51 27.23 -4.58
C PRO A 410 -9.75 27.53 -3.10
N LEU A 411 -8.84 27.05 -2.25
CA LEU A 411 -8.90 27.35 -0.83
C LEU A 411 -8.54 28.83 -0.61
N PRO A 412 -9.13 29.51 0.39
CA PRO A 412 -8.64 30.81 0.82
C PRO A 412 -7.15 30.74 1.17
N LEU A 413 -6.38 31.78 0.82
CA LEU A 413 -4.92 31.80 0.99
C LEU A 413 -4.46 31.41 2.41
N TYR A 414 -5.17 31.84 3.45
CA TYR A 414 -4.82 31.48 4.83
C TYR A 414 -4.96 29.96 5.10
N LYS A 415 -5.94 29.28 4.49
CA LYS A 415 -6.09 27.82 4.61
C LYS A 415 -5.01 27.11 3.81
N GLU A 416 -4.65 27.62 2.64
CA GLU A 416 -3.51 27.08 1.87
C GLU A 416 -2.21 27.20 2.68
N LEU A 417 -1.93 28.37 3.25
CA LEU A 417 -0.73 28.58 4.07
C LEU A 417 -0.73 27.72 5.34
N LEU A 418 -1.88 27.60 6.03
CA LEU A 418 -2.01 26.71 7.19
C LEU A 418 -1.74 25.25 6.83
N SER A 419 -2.21 24.78 5.67
CA SER A 419 -1.98 23.41 5.20
C SER A 419 -0.52 23.09 4.81
N LEU A 420 0.35 24.11 4.73
CA LEU A 420 1.80 23.89 4.63
C LEU A 420 2.40 23.50 5.99
N LEU A 421 1.84 24.02 7.08
CA LEU A 421 2.32 23.79 8.45
C LEU A 421 1.71 22.53 9.07
N TRP A 422 0.42 22.27 8.81
CA TRP A 422 -0.36 21.19 9.42
C TRP A 422 -1.09 20.33 8.38
#